data_AF-A0A2N9H220-F1
#
_entry.id   AF-A0A2N9H220-F1
#
_cell.length_a   1.000
_cell.length_b   1.000
_cell.length_c   1.000
_cell.angle_alpha   90.00
_cell.angle_beta   90.00
_cell.angle_gamma   90.00
#
_symmetry.space_group_name_H-M   'P 1'
#
loop_
_entity.id
_entity.type
_entity.pdbx_description
1 polymer ?
#
loop_
_entity_poly.entity_id
_entity_poly.type
_entity_poly.pdbx_seq_one_letter_code
_entity_poly.pdbx_strand_id
1 'polypeptide(L)'
;MQAWRGKERSMAALHGTFEEGYRLLPAYCEQVRKTNPGSIATVVATGQENCFQRLFISYRASIYGFINACRPLLEFDKAHLKGKYLGSLLCAAAVDADDTLFPLAIAIVDVESDENWMCFMSELQKLLGVNTDNMPRLTILSERQRGIVEAVETHFPSAFQAVEFESKIAEMVEVSQEVIPWFQQFPPQLWAVAYFEGVRYGHFTLGVTELLYNWALELPSAEKRILEAIADARCYQVLRANEVEFEIVSTERTNIVDIQSRVCSCRCWQLYGLPCAHAAAALISYKSQWRELGEGAEGGGAKVDITIRPPKTRRPPGRPKKKVLRVENLKGPKRVVQCGRCHMLGHSQKKCTMPI
;
A
#
# COMPACT_ATOMS: atom_id res chain seq x y z
N MET A 1 -14.12 -25.94 8.16
CA MET A 1 -13.84 -25.48 6.78
C MET A 1 -15.03 -24.77 6.11
N GLN A 2 -16.28 -25.11 6.44
CA GLN A 2 -17.48 -24.54 5.82
C GLN A 2 -17.73 -23.05 6.13
N ALA A 3 -17.51 -22.60 7.36
CA ALA A 3 -17.71 -21.20 7.75
C ALA A 3 -16.79 -20.21 7.00
N TRP A 4 -15.53 -20.57 6.76
CA TRP A 4 -14.60 -19.73 5.99
C TRP A 4 -15.03 -19.60 4.51
N ARG A 5 -15.45 -20.71 3.88
CA ARG A 5 -16.01 -20.69 2.52
C ARG A 5 -17.32 -19.90 2.45
N GLY A 6 -18.14 -19.95 3.50
CA GLY A 6 -19.35 -19.13 3.63
C GLY A 6 -19.04 -17.64 3.66
N LYS A 7 -18.06 -17.23 4.49
CA LYS A 7 -17.57 -15.84 4.52
C LYS A 7 -17.04 -15.40 3.16
N GLU A 8 -16.15 -16.18 2.53
CA GLU A 8 -15.55 -15.82 1.23
C GLU A 8 -16.61 -15.64 0.14
N ARG A 9 -17.63 -16.52 0.09
CA ARG A 9 -18.75 -16.38 -0.87
C ARG A 9 -19.59 -15.13 -0.62
N SER A 10 -19.83 -14.80 0.65
CA SER A 10 -20.59 -13.60 1.02
C SER A 10 -19.81 -12.33 0.68
N MET A 11 -18.51 -12.27 0.99
CA MET A 11 -17.63 -11.16 0.61
C MET A 11 -17.55 -11.01 -0.91
N ALA A 12 -17.46 -12.11 -1.65
CA ALA A 12 -17.43 -12.10 -3.10
C ALA A 12 -18.75 -11.60 -3.73
N ALA A 13 -19.89 -11.88 -3.10
CA ALA A 13 -21.17 -11.37 -3.54
C ALA A 13 -21.32 -9.85 -3.31
N LEU A 14 -20.70 -9.32 -2.24
CA LEU A 14 -20.76 -7.90 -1.90
C LEU A 14 -19.76 -7.04 -2.69
N HIS A 15 -18.50 -7.46 -2.76
CA HIS A 15 -17.40 -6.64 -3.30
C HIS A 15 -16.78 -7.19 -4.58
N GLY A 16 -17.31 -8.30 -5.11
CA GLY A 16 -16.69 -9.03 -6.21
C GLY A 16 -15.57 -9.98 -5.74
N THR A 17 -15.04 -10.76 -6.68
CA THR A 17 -13.98 -11.72 -6.38
C THR A 17 -12.60 -11.07 -6.43
N PHE A 18 -11.64 -11.60 -5.66
CA PHE A 18 -10.24 -11.17 -5.77
C PHE A 18 -9.73 -11.28 -7.22
N GLU A 19 -10.09 -12.36 -7.92
CA GLU A 19 -9.77 -12.58 -9.32
C GLU A 19 -10.24 -11.43 -10.21
N GLU A 20 -11.46 -10.94 -10.00
CA GLU A 20 -12.00 -9.79 -10.72
C GLU A 20 -11.22 -8.52 -10.40
N GLY A 21 -10.85 -8.31 -9.14
CA GLY A 21 -10.02 -7.17 -8.73
C GLY A 21 -8.70 -7.09 -9.50
N TYR A 22 -8.02 -8.22 -9.73
CA TYR A 22 -6.79 -8.23 -10.54
C TYR A 22 -7.04 -7.87 -12.01
N ARG A 23 -8.17 -8.30 -12.60
CA ARG A 23 -8.55 -7.94 -13.98
C ARG A 23 -8.77 -6.44 -14.14
N LEU A 24 -9.24 -5.77 -13.09
CA LEU A 24 -9.52 -4.33 -13.11
C LEU A 24 -8.27 -3.46 -12.94
N LEU A 25 -7.10 -4.02 -12.59
CA LEU A 25 -5.89 -3.23 -12.32
C LEU A 25 -5.42 -2.36 -13.49
N PRO A 26 -5.42 -2.81 -14.76
CA PRO A 26 -5.04 -1.95 -15.89
C PRO A 26 -5.98 -0.75 -16.03
N ALA A 27 -7.29 -0.99 -15.96
CA ALA A 27 -8.31 0.06 -16.01
C ALA A 27 -8.19 1.00 -14.81
N TYR A 28 -7.91 0.48 -13.62
CA TYR A 28 -7.67 1.28 -12.42
C TYR A 28 -6.46 2.21 -12.60
N CYS A 29 -5.33 1.70 -13.10
CA CYS A 29 -4.16 2.53 -13.39
C CYS A 29 -4.46 3.61 -14.45
N GLU A 30 -5.23 3.26 -15.49
CA GLU A 30 -5.68 4.24 -16.48
C GLU A 30 -6.56 5.33 -15.86
N GLN A 31 -7.51 4.95 -15.00
CA GLN A 31 -8.36 5.90 -14.30
C GLN A 31 -7.55 6.82 -13.39
N VAL A 32 -6.60 6.30 -12.60
CA VAL A 32 -5.73 7.13 -11.74
C VAL A 32 -5.02 8.20 -12.55
N ARG A 33 -4.40 7.84 -13.68
CA ARG A 33 -3.70 8.80 -14.55
C ARG A 33 -4.65 9.78 -15.22
N LYS A 34 -5.85 9.33 -15.59
CA LYS A 34 -6.87 10.17 -16.25
C LYS A 34 -7.50 11.19 -15.29
N THR A 35 -7.83 10.78 -14.06
CA THR A 35 -8.53 11.63 -13.09
C THR A 35 -7.59 12.46 -12.24
N ASN A 36 -6.33 12.06 -12.11
CA ASN A 36 -5.29 12.81 -11.41
C ASN A 36 -4.04 12.96 -12.29
N PRO A 37 -4.08 13.85 -13.31
CA PRO A 37 -2.98 14.05 -14.24
C PRO A 37 -1.64 14.32 -13.54
N GLY A 38 -0.58 13.69 -14.06
CA GLY A 38 0.75 13.71 -13.44
C GLY A 38 0.97 12.69 -12.33
N SER A 39 -0.05 11.88 -11.99
CA SER A 39 0.14 10.67 -11.18
C SER A 39 0.81 9.57 -12.01
N ILE A 40 1.60 8.73 -11.36
CA ILE A 40 2.21 7.54 -11.94
C ILE A 40 1.47 6.33 -11.36
N ALA A 41 0.93 5.48 -12.24
CA ALA A 41 0.35 4.21 -11.85
C ALA A 41 0.72 3.21 -12.93
N THR A 42 1.29 2.06 -12.59
CA THR A 42 1.69 1.04 -13.58
C THR A 42 1.42 -0.34 -13.02
N VAL A 43 0.95 -1.25 -13.85
CA VAL A 43 0.76 -2.65 -13.49
C VAL A 43 1.54 -3.53 -14.45
N VAL A 44 2.24 -4.51 -13.90
CA VAL A 44 3.06 -5.47 -14.62
C VAL A 44 2.54 -6.87 -14.33
N ALA A 45 2.28 -7.59 -15.42
CA ALA A 45 1.96 -9.00 -15.40
C ALA A 45 2.94 -9.74 -16.32
N THR A 46 3.36 -10.94 -15.93
CA THR A 46 4.38 -11.71 -16.65
C THR A 46 4.02 -13.18 -16.81
N GLY A 47 4.74 -13.83 -17.72
CA GLY A 47 4.55 -15.23 -18.08
C GLY A 47 3.39 -15.46 -19.04
N GLN A 48 3.27 -16.69 -19.54
CA GLN A 48 2.25 -17.08 -20.53
C GLN A 48 0.81 -16.91 -20.02
N GLU A 49 0.62 -16.86 -18.70
CA GLU A 49 -0.69 -16.72 -18.07
C GLU A 49 -1.04 -15.27 -17.68
N ASN A 50 -0.17 -14.29 -17.97
CA ASN A 50 -0.33 -12.90 -17.53
C ASN A 50 -0.65 -12.79 -16.04
N CYS A 51 0.14 -13.49 -15.21
CA CYS A 51 -0.01 -13.42 -13.75
C CYS A 51 0.51 -12.09 -13.25
N PHE A 52 -0.21 -11.50 -12.29
CA PHE A 52 0.19 -10.31 -11.57
C PHE A 52 1.58 -10.49 -10.96
N GLN A 53 2.44 -9.50 -11.19
CA GLN A 53 3.76 -9.44 -10.58
C GLN A 53 3.89 -8.17 -9.73
N ARG A 54 3.57 -7.01 -10.29
CA ARG A 54 3.76 -5.72 -9.61
C ARG A 54 2.68 -4.70 -9.98
N LEU A 55 2.31 -3.87 -9.03
CA LEU A 55 1.59 -2.62 -9.21
C LEU A 55 2.40 -1.53 -8.53
N PHE A 56 2.68 -0.42 -9.21
CA PHE A 56 3.32 0.76 -8.64
C PHE A 56 2.36 1.95 -8.74
N ILE A 57 2.24 2.74 -7.67
CA ILE A 57 1.42 3.95 -7.65
C ILE A 57 2.13 5.06 -6.88
N SER A 58 2.16 6.25 -7.47
CA SER A 58 2.44 7.51 -6.80
C SER A 58 1.54 8.61 -7.35
N TYR A 59 0.81 9.29 -6.48
CA TYR A 59 -0.14 10.32 -6.88
C TYR A 59 0.57 11.65 -7.09
N ARG A 60 0.03 12.48 -8.01
CA ARG A 60 0.59 13.81 -8.29
C ARG A 60 0.79 14.66 -7.03
N ALA A 61 -0.18 14.61 -6.11
CA ALA A 61 -0.10 15.34 -4.84
C ALA A 61 1.07 14.87 -3.96
N SER A 62 1.31 13.55 -3.87
CA SER A 62 2.46 12.99 -3.17
C SER A 62 3.78 13.40 -3.80
N ILE A 63 3.88 13.33 -5.13
CA ILE A 63 5.08 13.76 -5.86
C ILE A 63 5.37 15.25 -5.59
N TYR A 64 4.34 16.09 -5.74
CA TYR A 64 4.46 17.52 -5.54
C TYR A 64 4.81 17.89 -4.10
N GLY A 65 4.14 17.28 -3.11
CA GLY A 65 4.39 17.52 -1.69
C GLY A 65 5.80 17.11 -1.27
N PHE A 66 6.30 15.98 -1.78
CA PHE A 66 7.68 15.57 -1.54
C PHE A 66 8.69 16.61 -2.06
N ILE A 67 8.55 16.99 -3.34
CA ILE A 67 9.53 17.86 -4.01
C ILE A 67 9.57 19.25 -3.39
N ASN A 68 8.42 19.77 -2.93
CA ASN A 68 8.31 21.18 -2.54
C ASN A 68 8.25 21.42 -1.02
N ALA A 69 7.93 20.39 -0.22
CA ALA A 69 7.67 20.58 1.21
C ALA A 69 8.32 19.52 2.12
N CYS A 70 8.85 18.42 1.57
CA CYS A 70 9.54 17.42 2.36
C CYS A 70 11.05 17.67 2.43
N ARG A 71 11.65 17.20 3.52
CA ARG A 71 13.10 17.06 3.64
C ARG A 71 13.58 16.08 2.55
N PRO A 72 14.80 16.24 2.00
CA PRO A 72 15.36 15.33 1.01
C PRO A 72 15.81 14.02 1.65
N LEU A 73 14.87 13.32 2.27
CA LEU A 73 15.03 12.14 3.10
C LEU A 73 13.92 11.16 2.71
N LEU A 74 14.31 9.94 2.36
CA LEU A 74 13.39 8.86 2.05
C LEU A 74 13.60 7.69 3.00
N GLU A 75 12.49 7.16 3.51
CA GLU A 75 12.43 5.90 4.22
C GLU A 75 11.72 4.85 3.37
N PHE A 76 12.28 3.64 3.38
CA PHE A 76 11.68 2.47 2.74
C PHE A 76 11.24 1.44 3.77
N ASP A 77 9.97 1.06 3.69
CA ASP A 77 9.34 0.08 4.57
C ASP A 77 8.55 -0.96 3.75
N LYS A 78 8.16 -2.05 4.40
CA LYS A 78 7.40 -3.15 3.82
C LYS A 78 6.35 -3.70 4.78
N ALA A 79 5.26 -4.20 4.19
CA ALA A 79 4.24 -4.96 4.91
C ALA A 79 3.78 -6.19 4.13
N HIS A 80 3.70 -7.34 4.80
CA HIS A 80 3.16 -8.54 4.17
C HIS A 80 1.63 -8.49 4.08
N LEU A 81 1.11 -8.65 2.87
CA LEU A 81 -0.32 -8.66 2.60
C LEU A 81 -0.96 -9.95 3.13
N LYS A 82 -2.10 -9.79 3.81
CA LYS A 82 -2.89 -10.89 4.35
C LYS A 82 -4.15 -11.07 3.49
N GLY A 83 -4.21 -12.13 2.70
CA GLY A 83 -5.36 -12.39 1.83
C GLY A 83 -5.42 -13.82 1.30
N LYS A 84 -6.31 -14.03 0.33
CA LYS A 84 -6.38 -15.26 -0.49
C LYS A 84 -5.10 -15.45 -1.28
N TYR A 85 -4.63 -14.36 -1.88
CA TYR A 85 -3.34 -14.22 -2.53
C TYR A 85 -2.36 -13.58 -1.55
N LEU A 86 -1.14 -14.09 -1.54
CA LEU A 86 -0.04 -13.51 -0.79
C LEU A 86 0.61 -12.40 -1.62
N GLY A 87 1.40 -11.58 -0.97
CA GLY A 87 2.16 -10.50 -1.59
C GLY A 87 2.79 -9.63 -0.51
N SER A 88 3.56 -8.65 -0.97
CA SER A 88 4.15 -7.63 -0.11
C SER A 88 3.78 -6.25 -0.65
N LEU A 89 3.50 -5.35 0.28
CA LEU A 89 3.42 -3.92 0.04
C LEU A 89 4.81 -3.35 0.33
N LEU A 90 5.40 -2.68 -0.65
CA LEU A 90 6.60 -1.86 -0.52
C LEU A 90 6.16 -0.41 -0.51
N CYS A 91 6.84 0.43 0.26
CA CYS A 91 6.48 1.83 0.36
C CYS A 91 7.70 2.72 0.53
N ALA A 92 7.58 3.92 -0.01
CA ALA A 92 8.51 5.02 0.15
C ALA A 92 7.76 6.17 0.82
N ALA A 93 8.29 6.62 1.94
CA ALA A 93 7.81 7.78 2.67
C ALA A 93 8.94 8.79 2.85
N ALA A 94 8.58 10.05 2.97
CA ALA A 94 9.47 11.13 3.35
C ALA A 94 9.04 11.69 4.71
N VAL A 95 9.73 12.72 5.16
CA VAL A 95 9.30 13.53 6.31
C VAL A 95 9.15 14.98 5.87
N ASP A 96 8.00 15.55 6.21
CA ASP A 96 7.70 16.95 5.93
C ASP A 96 8.39 17.90 6.93
N ALA A 97 8.11 19.20 6.76
CA ALA A 97 8.65 20.23 7.64
C ALA A 97 8.13 20.15 9.09
N ASP A 98 7.00 19.48 9.32
CA ASP A 98 6.34 19.30 10.62
C ASP A 98 6.70 17.94 11.26
N ASP A 99 7.81 17.34 10.83
CA ASP A 99 8.32 16.05 11.29
C ASP A 99 7.31 14.90 11.19
N THR A 100 6.36 15.02 10.24
CA THR A 100 5.33 14.00 9.99
C THR A 100 5.71 13.16 8.77
N LEU A 101 5.43 11.85 8.85
CA LEU A 101 5.63 10.95 7.71
C LEU A 101 4.71 11.35 6.56
N PHE A 102 5.28 11.41 5.36
CA PHE A 102 4.59 11.84 4.15
C PHE A 102 4.73 10.76 3.06
N PRO A 103 3.62 10.16 2.57
CA PRO A 103 3.70 9.06 1.62
C PRO A 103 4.08 9.56 0.22
N LEU A 104 5.17 9.02 -0.34
CA LEU A 104 5.60 9.32 -1.70
C LEU A 104 5.07 8.31 -2.72
N ALA A 105 5.33 7.01 -2.50
CA ALA A 105 4.94 5.97 -3.44
C ALA A 105 4.71 4.63 -2.76
N ILE A 106 3.92 3.78 -3.39
CA ILE A 106 3.69 2.39 -2.97
C ILE A 106 3.87 1.44 -4.15
N ALA A 107 4.26 0.20 -3.84
CA ALA A 107 4.19 -0.91 -4.75
C ALA A 107 3.57 -2.14 -4.09
N ILE A 108 2.64 -2.80 -4.79
CA ILE A 108 2.17 -4.13 -4.43
C ILE A 108 2.92 -5.13 -5.29
N VAL A 109 3.57 -6.10 -4.68
CA VAL A 109 4.38 -7.11 -5.35
C VAL A 109 3.93 -8.52 -4.95
N ASP A 110 4.07 -9.48 -5.87
CA ASP A 110 3.69 -10.88 -5.69
C ASP A 110 4.50 -11.60 -4.60
N VAL A 111 5.76 -11.21 -4.45
CA VAL A 111 6.70 -11.68 -3.44
C VAL A 111 7.72 -10.59 -3.12
N GLU A 112 8.25 -10.60 -1.90
CA GLU A 112 9.42 -9.79 -1.60
C GLU A 112 10.68 -10.46 -2.19
N SER A 113 11.33 -9.77 -3.12
CA SER A 113 12.55 -10.24 -3.78
C SER A 113 13.46 -9.07 -4.15
N ASP A 114 14.75 -9.35 -4.36
CA ASP A 114 15.73 -8.36 -4.80
C ASP A 114 15.33 -7.71 -6.13
N GLU A 115 14.78 -8.50 -7.07
CA GLU A 115 14.25 -7.98 -8.34
C GLU A 115 13.09 -6.98 -8.13
N ASN A 116 12.18 -7.27 -7.21
CA ASN A 116 11.04 -6.39 -6.94
C ASN A 116 11.47 -5.10 -6.24
N TRP A 117 12.49 -5.15 -5.37
CA TRP A 117 13.11 -3.95 -4.80
C TRP A 117 13.85 -3.12 -5.85
N MET A 118 14.62 -3.77 -6.73
CA MET A 118 15.32 -3.10 -7.84
C MET A 118 14.33 -2.35 -8.73
N CYS A 119 13.23 -3.00 -9.13
CA CYS A 119 12.20 -2.34 -9.93
C CYS A 119 11.49 -1.21 -9.18
N PHE A 120 11.24 -1.35 -7.87
CA PHE A 120 10.65 -0.27 -7.07
C PHE A 120 11.56 0.98 -7.03
N MET A 121 12.87 0.79 -6.81
CA MET A 121 13.85 1.87 -6.83
C MET A 121 13.99 2.51 -8.23
N SER A 122 13.96 1.70 -9.28
CA SER A 122 13.98 2.21 -10.66
C SER A 122 12.78 3.10 -10.96
N GLU A 123 11.56 2.71 -10.56
CA GLU A 123 10.36 3.54 -10.75
C GLU A 123 10.41 4.83 -9.93
N LEU A 124 10.93 4.78 -8.69
CA LEU A 124 11.15 5.98 -7.87
C LEU A 124 12.18 6.93 -8.48
N GLN A 125 13.31 6.40 -8.99
CA GLN A 125 14.34 7.21 -9.62
C GLN A 125 13.79 7.92 -10.87
N LYS A 126 13.05 7.20 -11.72
CA LYS A 126 12.35 7.79 -12.88
C LYS A 126 11.34 8.84 -12.45
N LEU A 127 10.53 8.53 -11.44
CA LEU A 127 9.55 9.45 -10.88
C LEU A 127 10.20 10.77 -10.47
N LEU A 128 11.31 10.71 -9.73
CA LEU A 128 12.01 11.90 -9.29
C LEU A 128 12.64 12.63 -10.47
N GLY A 129 13.40 11.93 -11.32
CA GLY A 129 14.11 12.54 -12.46
C GLY A 129 13.19 13.21 -13.49
N VAL A 130 11.94 12.77 -13.64
CA VAL A 130 10.98 13.41 -14.57
C VAL A 130 10.27 14.62 -13.92
N ASN A 131 10.33 14.75 -12.59
CA ASN A 131 9.60 15.79 -11.85
C ASN A 131 10.51 16.83 -11.17
N THR A 132 11.83 16.69 -11.24
CA THR A 132 12.79 17.64 -10.64
C THR A 132 14.01 17.85 -11.54
N ASP A 133 14.32 19.11 -11.84
CA ASP A 133 15.51 19.46 -12.62
C ASP A 133 16.79 19.45 -11.77
N ASN A 134 16.65 19.67 -10.45
CA ASN A 134 17.75 19.72 -9.49
C ASN A 134 17.30 19.13 -8.13
N MET A 135 17.28 17.81 -8.01
CA MET A 135 17.06 17.20 -6.69
C MET A 135 18.31 17.41 -5.82
N PRO A 136 18.18 17.95 -4.58
CA PRO A 136 19.25 17.84 -3.61
C PRO A 136 19.61 16.38 -3.37
N ARG A 137 20.86 16.16 -2.93
CA ARG A 137 21.33 14.84 -2.53
C ARG A 137 20.39 14.26 -1.47
N LEU A 138 19.82 13.10 -1.77
CA LEU A 138 18.88 12.41 -0.89
C LEU A 138 19.63 11.71 0.24
N THR A 139 19.02 11.66 1.42
CA THR A 139 19.39 10.72 2.48
C THR A 139 18.40 9.56 2.43
N ILE A 140 18.90 8.32 2.46
CA ILE A 140 18.05 7.13 2.36
C ILE A 140 18.17 6.29 3.63
N LEU A 141 17.03 6.00 4.24
CA LEU A 141 16.88 5.12 5.39
C LEU A 141 16.15 3.85 4.96
N SER A 142 16.80 2.71 5.02
CA SER A 142 16.17 1.43 4.67
C SER A 142 16.59 0.30 5.60
N GLU A 143 15.80 -0.75 5.74
CA GLU A 143 16.29 -1.98 6.36
C GLU A 143 17.58 -2.44 5.64
N ARG A 144 18.59 -2.89 6.38
CA ARG A 144 19.88 -3.36 5.81
C ARG A 144 19.78 -4.76 5.21
N GLN A 145 18.70 -5.00 4.46
CA GLN A 145 18.55 -6.21 3.65
C GLN A 145 19.31 -6.03 2.35
N ARG A 146 20.06 -7.06 1.97
CA ARG A 146 20.99 -7.01 0.84
C ARG A 146 20.36 -6.48 -0.44
N GLY A 147 19.19 -6.98 -0.83
CA GLY A 147 18.50 -6.54 -2.05
C GLY A 147 18.09 -5.05 -2.04
N ILE A 148 17.81 -4.48 -0.87
CA ILE A 148 17.48 -3.05 -0.75
C ILE A 148 18.74 -2.21 -0.91
N VAL A 149 19.83 -2.59 -0.24
CA VAL A 149 21.12 -1.89 -0.32
C VAL A 149 21.61 -1.85 -1.77
N GLU A 150 21.64 -3.00 -2.45
CA GLU A 150 22.07 -3.09 -3.86
C GLU A 150 21.19 -2.22 -4.78
N ALA A 151 19.87 -2.19 -4.54
CA ALA A 151 18.95 -1.36 -5.32
C ALA A 151 19.14 0.14 -5.08
N VAL A 152 19.42 0.55 -3.85
CA VAL A 152 19.73 1.95 -3.49
C VAL A 152 21.04 2.39 -4.12
N GLU A 153 22.10 1.58 -4.01
CA GLU A 153 23.40 1.87 -4.64
C GLU A 153 23.28 2.01 -6.17
N THR A 154 22.43 1.18 -6.79
CA THR A 154 22.22 1.19 -8.25
C THR A 154 21.46 2.44 -8.72
N HIS A 155 20.38 2.82 -8.02
CA HIS A 155 19.45 3.86 -8.49
C HIS A 155 19.64 5.22 -7.81
N PHE A 156 20.29 5.25 -6.66
CA PHE A 156 20.60 6.47 -5.92
C PHE A 156 22.08 6.46 -5.47
N PRO A 157 23.04 6.35 -6.41
CA PRO A 157 24.47 6.21 -6.09
C PRO A 157 25.04 7.44 -5.38
N SER A 158 24.39 8.59 -5.50
CA SER A 158 24.78 9.82 -4.81
C SER A 158 24.07 10.01 -3.47
N ALA A 159 23.11 9.16 -3.10
CA ALA A 159 22.38 9.34 -1.84
C ALA A 159 23.25 9.01 -0.64
N PHE A 160 23.11 9.78 0.43
CA PHE A 160 23.80 9.54 1.69
C PHE A 160 23.45 8.17 2.26
N GLN A 161 24.45 7.28 2.32
CA GLN A 161 24.40 5.98 2.96
C GLN A 161 25.28 5.92 4.21
N ALA A 162 25.22 4.81 4.96
CA ALA A 162 26.05 4.61 6.16
C ALA A 162 27.56 4.74 5.91
N VAL A 163 28.03 4.51 4.68
CA VAL A 163 29.44 4.72 4.29
C VAL A 163 29.81 6.20 4.26
N GLU A 164 28.89 7.09 3.87
CA GLU A 164 29.12 8.53 3.93
C GLU A 164 28.99 9.09 5.34
N PHE A 165 28.37 8.37 6.27
CA PHE A 165 28.43 8.72 7.69
C PHE A 165 29.89 8.75 8.18
N GLU A 166 30.69 7.72 7.89
CA GLU A 166 32.13 7.69 8.23
C GLU A 166 32.88 8.88 7.63
N SER A 167 32.58 9.21 6.36
CA SER A 167 33.16 10.38 5.69
C SER A 167 32.80 11.69 6.40
N LYS A 168 31.57 11.82 6.90
CA LYS A 168 31.14 13.00 7.66
C LYS A 168 31.75 13.06 9.05
N ILE A 169 31.98 11.92 9.69
CA ILE A 169 32.78 11.87 10.92
C ILE A 169 34.19 12.35 10.64
N ALA A 170 34.83 11.88 9.57
CA ALA A 170 36.17 12.32 9.20
C ALA A 170 36.23 13.86 8.98
N GLU A 171 35.26 14.44 8.26
CA GLU A 171 35.15 15.91 8.11
C GLU A 171 34.98 16.62 9.46
N MET A 172 34.17 16.10 10.38
CA MET A 172 34.01 16.70 11.71
C MET A 172 35.31 16.63 12.54
N VAL A 173 36.10 15.58 12.37
CA VAL A 173 37.40 15.40 13.04
C VAL A 173 38.44 16.38 12.52
N GLU A 174 38.37 16.78 11.24
CA GLU A 174 39.20 17.85 10.69
C GLU A 174 38.88 19.21 11.35
N VAL A 175 37.62 19.46 11.70
CA VAL A 175 37.19 20.69 12.40
C VAL A 175 37.59 20.65 13.87
N SER A 176 37.44 19.50 14.54
CA SER A 176 37.84 19.32 15.94
C SER A 176 38.22 17.87 16.24
N GLN A 177 39.44 17.67 16.72
CA GLN A 177 39.91 16.34 17.13
C GLN A 177 39.20 15.82 18.40
N GLU A 178 38.51 16.68 19.15
CA GLU A 178 37.70 16.28 20.33
C GLU A 178 36.44 15.49 19.95
N VAL A 179 36.09 15.48 18.67
CA VAL A 179 34.97 14.71 18.13
C VAL A 179 35.20 13.20 18.31
N ILE A 180 36.40 12.67 18.04
CA ILE A 180 36.68 11.23 18.18
C ILE A 180 36.39 10.72 19.61
N PRO A 181 36.91 11.35 20.69
CA PRO A 181 36.58 10.96 22.06
C PRO A 181 35.08 10.95 22.36
N TRP A 182 34.32 11.91 21.81
CA TRP A 182 32.86 11.98 22.00
C TRP A 182 32.15 10.83 21.27
N PHE A 183 32.53 10.55 20.02
CA PHE A 183 31.98 9.43 19.23
C PHE A 183 32.35 8.06 19.79
N GLN A 184 33.51 7.94 20.43
CA GLN A 184 33.97 6.69 21.08
C GLN A 184 33.41 6.51 22.49
N GLN A 185 32.78 7.54 23.07
CA GLN A 185 32.21 7.50 24.41
C GLN A 185 31.07 6.48 24.52
N PHE A 186 30.33 6.29 23.42
CA PHE A 186 29.32 5.26 23.26
C PHE A 186 29.49 4.58 21.90
N PRO A 187 29.40 3.24 21.80
CA PRO A 187 29.45 2.54 20.51
C PRO A 187 28.44 3.14 19.51
N PRO A 188 28.84 3.47 18.27
CA PRO A 188 27.97 4.12 17.27
C PRO A 188 26.67 3.37 16.99
N GLN A 189 26.66 2.05 17.18
CA GLN A 189 25.47 1.21 17.06
C GLN A 189 24.34 1.62 18.03
N LEU A 190 24.66 2.37 19.10
CA LEU A 190 23.70 2.78 20.12
C LEU A 190 23.04 4.14 19.84
N TRP A 191 23.61 4.98 18.99
CA TRP A 191 23.14 6.38 18.81
C TRP A 191 23.18 6.87 17.36
N ALA A 192 23.92 6.22 16.45
CA ALA A 192 23.88 6.52 15.03
C ALA A 192 23.02 5.51 14.27
N VAL A 193 21.96 6.02 13.65
CA VAL A 193 21.02 5.24 12.81
C VAL A 193 21.76 4.51 11.68
N ALA A 194 22.89 5.05 11.22
CA ALA A 194 23.75 4.44 10.21
C ALA A 194 24.35 3.08 10.63
N TYR A 195 24.64 2.87 11.92
CA TYR A 195 25.28 1.64 12.44
C TYR A 195 24.37 0.72 13.24
N PHE A 196 23.09 1.04 13.36
CA PHE A 196 22.18 0.22 14.14
C PHE A 196 22.03 -1.18 13.51
N GLU A 197 22.55 -2.19 14.18
CA GLU A 197 22.43 -3.60 13.79
C GLU A 197 21.16 -4.20 14.40
N GLY A 198 20.09 -4.33 13.60
CA GLY A 198 18.83 -4.94 14.02
C GLY A 198 17.58 -4.18 13.55
N VAL A 199 16.43 -4.53 14.14
CA VAL A 199 15.17 -3.81 13.92
C VAL A 199 15.29 -2.47 14.64
N ARG A 200 15.33 -1.38 13.88
CA ARG A 200 15.41 -0.02 14.42
C ARG A 200 14.13 0.28 15.20
N TYR A 201 14.27 0.87 16.39
CA TYR A 201 13.15 1.38 17.18
C TYR A 201 13.30 2.91 17.31
N GLY A 202 12.33 3.68 16.80
CA GLY A 202 12.33 5.14 16.80
C GLY A 202 11.18 5.70 15.94
N HIS A 203 11.01 7.03 15.91
CA HIS A 203 9.90 7.72 15.23
C HIS A 203 9.69 7.35 13.74
N PHE A 204 10.73 6.87 13.06
CA PHE A 204 10.71 6.51 11.64
C PHE A 204 10.19 5.08 11.38
N THR A 205 10.62 4.08 12.15
CA THR A 205 10.53 2.66 11.73
C THR A 205 9.23 1.93 12.06
N LEU A 206 8.21 2.61 12.61
CA LEU A 206 6.94 2.00 12.98
C LEU A 206 5.72 2.63 12.30
N GLY A 207 5.92 3.70 11.51
CA GLY A 207 4.83 4.56 11.10
C GLY A 207 4.27 4.30 9.71
N VAL A 208 5.00 3.75 8.74
CA VAL A 208 4.50 3.75 7.35
C VAL A 208 3.33 2.78 7.16
N THR A 209 3.37 1.62 7.82
CA THR A 209 2.22 0.69 7.80
C THR A 209 1.00 1.31 8.50
N GLU A 210 1.21 2.01 9.62
CA GLU A 210 0.16 2.73 10.35
C GLU A 210 -0.37 3.94 9.56
N LEU A 211 0.50 4.65 8.85
CA LEU A 211 0.17 5.74 7.94
C LEU A 211 -0.67 5.22 6.79
N LEU A 212 -0.29 4.11 6.14
CA LEU A 212 -1.10 3.53 5.08
C LEU A 212 -2.44 3.00 5.60
N TYR A 213 -2.47 2.48 6.82
CA TYR A 213 -3.71 2.06 7.48
C TYR A 213 -4.62 3.26 7.78
N ASN A 214 -4.07 4.34 8.34
CA ASN A 214 -4.79 5.59 8.61
C ASN A 214 -5.21 6.26 7.31
N TRP A 215 -4.38 6.29 6.29
CA TRP A 215 -4.73 6.85 4.98
C TRP A 215 -5.87 6.05 4.32
N ALA A 216 -5.90 4.73 4.51
CA ALA A 216 -7.00 3.88 4.06
C ALA A 216 -8.28 4.01 4.92
N LEU A 217 -8.17 4.42 6.20
CA LEU A 217 -9.28 4.60 7.12
C LEU A 217 -9.89 6.02 7.06
N GLU A 218 -9.05 7.04 6.93
CA GLU A 218 -9.39 8.47 6.85
C GLU A 218 -10.08 8.79 5.52
N LEU A 219 -9.81 8.03 4.46
CA LEU A 219 -10.66 8.03 3.28
C LEU A 219 -11.96 7.32 3.66
N PRO A 220 -13.10 8.02 3.83
CA PRO A 220 -14.37 7.32 3.92
C PRO A 220 -14.46 6.56 2.61
N SER A 221 -14.43 5.22 2.68
CA SER A 221 -14.31 4.38 1.49
C SER A 221 -15.15 4.97 0.39
N ALA A 222 -14.55 5.25 -0.78
CA ALA A 222 -15.29 5.84 -1.89
C ALA A 222 -16.57 5.04 -2.16
N GLU A 223 -16.51 3.72 -1.95
CA GLU A 223 -17.66 2.81 -1.91
C GLU A 223 -18.71 3.22 -0.87
N LYS A 224 -18.35 3.43 0.40
CA LYS A 224 -19.28 3.90 1.44
C LYS A 224 -19.95 5.22 1.06
N ARG A 225 -19.17 6.21 0.62
CA ARG A 225 -19.72 7.53 0.21
C ARG A 225 -20.64 7.42 -1.00
N ILE A 226 -20.28 6.58 -1.97
CA ILE A 226 -21.10 6.31 -3.15
C ILE A 226 -22.39 5.58 -2.73
N LEU A 227 -22.32 4.60 -1.83
CA LEU A 227 -23.49 3.88 -1.34
C LEU A 227 -24.45 4.78 -0.57
N GLU A 228 -23.93 5.66 0.29
CA GLU A 228 -24.70 6.68 0.99
C GLU A 228 -25.34 7.65 -0.01
N ALA A 229 -24.58 8.15 -0.98
CA ALA A 229 -25.10 9.00 -2.05
C ALA A 229 -26.21 8.31 -2.88
N ILE A 230 -26.06 7.01 -3.17
CA ILE A 230 -27.09 6.20 -3.87
C ILE A 230 -28.33 5.98 -2.99
N ALA A 231 -28.15 5.78 -1.69
CA ALA A 231 -29.27 5.63 -0.77
C ALA A 231 -30.08 6.94 -0.71
N ASP A 232 -29.41 8.07 -0.55
CA ASP A 232 -30.01 9.41 -0.49
C ASP A 232 -30.59 9.84 -1.85
N ALA A 233 -30.02 9.36 -2.96
CA ALA A 233 -30.48 9.67 -4.32
C ALA A 233 -31.97 9.35 -4.53
N ARG A 234 -32.49 8.35 -3.81
CA ARG A 234 -33.89 7.91 -3.89
C ARG A 234 -34.89 8.94 -3.38
N CYS A 235 -34.43 9.95 -2.64
CA CYS A 235 -35.27 10.99 -2.06
C CYS A 235 -35.53 12.16 -3.02
N TYR A 236 -34.90 12.17 -4.20
CA TYR A 236 -35.01 13.28 -5.15
C TYR A 236 -35.86 12.92 -6.37
N GLN A 237 -36.60 13.92 -6.86
CA GLN A 237 -37.21 13.86 -8.16
C GLN A 237 -36.19 14.30 -9.23
N VAL A 238 -36.06 13.51 -10.29
CA VAL A 238 -35.12 13.77 -11.38
C VAL A 238 -35.89 14.23 -12.61
N LEU A 239 -35.56 15.42 -13.12
CA LEU A 239 -36.05 15.97 -14.37
C LEU A 239 -34.87 16.06 -15.34
N ARG A 240 -35.01 15.49 -16.53
CA ARG A 240 -33.95 15.53 -17.54
C ARG A 240 -34.12 16.79 -18.38
N ALA A 241 -33.11 17.65 -18.39
CA ALA A 241 -33.11 18.85 -19.23
C ALA A 241 -32.64 18.53 -20.66
N ASN A 242 -31.58 17.72 -20.79
CA ASN A 242 -31.07 17.25 -22.08
C ASN A 242 -30.29 15.94 -21.94
N GLU A 243 -29.43 15.61 -22.90
CA GLU A 243 -28.69 14.35 -22.89
C GLU A 243 -27.79 14.15 -21.66
N VAL A 244 -27.23 15.24 -21.15
CA VAL A 244 -26.18 15.24 -20.12
C VAL A 244 -26.53 16.07 -18.88
N GLU A 245 -27.50 16.97 -18.97
CA GLU A 245 -27.95 17.83 -17.87
C GLU A 245 -29.30 17.39 -17.26
N PHE A 246 -29.34 17.41 -15.93
CA PHE A 246 -30.46 16.98 -15.12
C PHE A 246 -30.74 18.00 -14.02
N GLU A 247 -32.01 18.28 -13.79
CA GLU A 247 -32.51 19.01 -12.64
C GLU A 247 -32.95 18.02 -11.56
N ILE A 248 -32.38 18.16 -10.37
CA ILE A 248 -32.63 17.30 -9.22
C ILE A 248 -33.39 18.11 -8.20
N VAL A 249 -34.67 17.80 -8.07
CA VAL A 249 -35.62 18.55 -7.24
C VAL A 249 -35.74 17.86 -5.89
N SER A 250 -35.49 18.64 -4.82
CA SER A 250 -35.84 18.29 -3.44
C SER A 250 -36.97 19.19 -2.93
N THR A 251 -37.42 18.95 -1.70
CA THR A 251 -38.42 19.82 -1.03
C THR A 251 -37.92 21.25 -0.79
N GLU A 252 -36.61 21.47 -0.76
CA GLU A 252 -36.00 22.74 -0.35
C GLU A 252 -35.29 23.46 -1.49
N ARG A 253 -34.75 22.73 -2.47
CA ARG A 253 -33.93 23.30 -3.54
C ARG A 253 -33.93 22.43 -4.79
N THR A 254 -33.63 23.06 -5.92
CA THR A 254 -33.32 22.37 -7.17
C THR A 254 -31.83 22.45 -7.43
N ASN A 255 -31.22 21.32 -7.78
CA ASN A 255 -29.82 21.21 -8.12
C ASN A 255 -29.63 20.76 -9.57
N ILE A 256 -28.86 21.52 -10.35
CA ILE A 256 -28.46 21.14 -11.70
C ILE A 256 -27.24 20.22 -11.63
N VAL A 257 -27.27 19.12 -12.39
CA VAL A 257 -26.20 18.13 -12.54
C VAL A 257 -25.89 17.96 -14.02
N ASP A 258 -24.62 18.09 -14.38
CA ASP A 258 -24.08 17.68 -15.67
C ASP A 258 -23.24 16.40 -15.47
N ILE A 259 -23.71 15.29 -16.04
CA ILE A 259 -23.05 13.97 -15.88
C ILE A 259 -21.82 13.81 -16.78
N GLN A 260 -21.71 14.59 -17.87
CA GLN A 260 -20.59 14.52 -18.80
C GLN A 260 -19.38 15.27 -18.24
N SER A 261 -19.59 16.50 -17.77
CA SER A 261 -18.54 17.31 -17.15
C SER A 261 -18.31 16.98 -15.67
N ARG A 262 -19.15 16.12 -15.07
CA ARG A 262 -19.10 15.69 -13.65
C ARG A 262 -19.26 16.85 -12.68
N VAL A 263 -20.20 17.74 -13.00
CA VAL A 263 -20.48 18.97 -12.26
C VAL A 263 -21.84 18.86 -11.59
N CYS A 264 -21.92 19.27 -10.33
CA CYS A 264 -23.20 19.48 -9.65
C CYS A 264 -23.22 20.88 -9.03
N SER A 265 -24.33 21.58 -9.14
CA SER A 265 -24.54 22.91 -8.53
C SER A 265 -24.31 22.92 -7.00
N CYS A 266 -24.43 21.78 -6.31
CA CYS A 266 -24.08 21.68 -4.89
C CYS A 266 -22.57 21.67 -4.60
N ARG A 267 -21.72 21.65 -5.65
CA ARG A 267 -20.25 21.61 -5.63
C ARG A 267 -19.59 20.37 -5.02
N CYS A 268 -20.35 19.48 -4.41
CA CYS A 268 -19.80 18.29 -3.77
C CYS A 268 -19.12 17.34 -4.76
N TRP A 269 -19.63 17.19 -5.99
CA TRP A 269 -18.99 16.31 -6.98
C TRP A 269 -17.60 16.82 -7.38
N GLN A 270 -17.47 18.13 -7.53
CA GLN A 270 -16.24 18.79 -7.91
C GLN A 270 -15.22 18.78 -6.76
N LEU A 271 -15.69 19.04 -5.53
CA LEU A 271 -14.82 19.08 -4.34
C LEU A 271 -14.26 17.70 -3.99
N TYR A 272 -15.08 16.65 -4.06
CA TYR A 272 -14.67 15.31 -3.64
C TYR A 272 -14.24 14.39 -4.78
N GLY A 273 -14.47 14.76 -6.04
CA GLY A 273 -14.24 13.91 -7.21
C GLY A 273 -15.17 12.69 -7.30
N LEU A 274 -16.13 12.55 -6.38
CA LEU A 274 -17.08 11.45 -6.28
C LEU A 274 -18.52 11.97 -6.45
N PRO A 275 -19.44 11.19 -7.08
CA PRO A 275 -20.84 11.60 -7.20
C PRO A 275 -21.47 11.92 -5.83
N CYS A 276 -22.07 13.10 -5.71
CA CYS A 276 -22.97 13.44 -4.61
C CYS A 276 -24.35 12.75 -4.79
N ALA A 277 -25.25 12.85 -3.81
CA ALA A 277 -26.58 12.23 -3.91
C ALA A 277 -27.38 12.72 -5.14
N HIS A 278 -27.28 14.01 -5.49
CA HIS A 278 -27.92 14.54 -6.71
C HIS A 278 -27.33 13.94 -7.98
N ALA A 279 -26.00 13.82 -8.02
CA ALA A 279 -25.27 13.21 -9.13
C ALA A 279 -25.60 11.74 -9.30
N ALA A 280 -25.69 11.00 -8.19
CA ALA A 280 -26.11 9.62 -8.18
C ALA A 280 -27.55 9.47 -8.70
N ALA A 281 -28.48 10.36 -8.32
CA ALA A 281 -29.85 10.37 -8.83
C ALA A 281 -29.89 10.55 -10.36
N ALA A 282 -29.15 11.54 -10.89
CA ALA A 282 -29.02 11.75 -12.34
C ALA A 282 -28.46 10.52 -13.07
N LEU A 283 -27.36 9.94 -12.56
CA LEU A 283 -26.71 8.77 -13.15
C LEU A 283 -27.60 7.52 -13.13
N ILE A 284 -28.35 7.31 -12.04
CA ILE A 284 -29.31 6.19 -11.92
C ILE A 284 -30.43 6.36 -12.96
N SER A 285 -31.00 7.56 -13.06
CA SER A 285 -32.04 7.88 -14.05
C SER A 285 -31.54 7.73 -15.49
N TYR A 286 -30.29 8.12 -15.76
CA TYR A 286 -29.66 7.94 -17.06
C TYR A 286 -29.53 6.46 -17.42
N LYS A 287 -29.16 5.60 -16.46
CA LYS A 287 -28.90 4.16 -16.68
C LYS A 287 -30.19 3.33 -16.83
N SER A 288 -31.29 3.69 -16.17
CA SER A 288 -32.57 2.97 -16.32
C SER A 288 -33.13 3.05 -17.75
N GLN A 289 -32.89 4.17 -18.45
CA GLN A 289 -33.38 4.37 -19.81
C GLN A 289 -32.63 3.50 -20.86
N TRP A 290 -31.35 3.18 -20.62
CA TRP A 290 -30.60 2.24 -21.46
C TRP A 290 -31.09 0.80 -21.35
N ARG A 291 -31.74 0.42 -20.24
CA ARG A 291 -32.38 -0.91 -20.13
C ARG A 291 -33.68 -0.99 -20.91
N GLU A 292 -34.36 0.13 -21.14
CA GLU A 292 -35.58 0.20 -21.95
C GLU A 292 -35.31 0.28 -23.46
N LEU A 293 -34.11 0.73 -23.85
CA LEU A 293 -33.69 0.86 -25.27
C LEU A 293 -32.72 -0.26 -25.72
N GLY A 294 -32.39 -1.21 -24.85
CA GLY A 294 -31.22 -2.10 -24.98
C GLY A 294 -31.48 -3.55 -25.40
N GLU A 295 -32.62 -3.90 -25.97
CA GLU A 295 -32.77 -5.15 -26.75
C GLU A 295 -32.46 -4.86 -28.23
N GLY A 296 -31.16 -4.81 -28.57
CA GLY A 296 -30.71 -4.79 -29.96
C GLY A 296 -29.69 -3.71 -30.28
N ALA A 297 -28.43 -3.91 -29.89
CA ALA A 297 -27.26 -3.40 -30.59
C ALA A 297 -25.98 -3.94 -29.94
N GLU A 298 -25.56 -5.15 -30.31
CA GLU A 298 -24.16 -5.53 -30.16
C GLU A 298 -23.37 -4.87 -31.29
N GLY A 299 -22.47 -3.95 -30.92
CA GLY A 299 -21.58 -3.33 -31.88
C GLY A 299 -20.42 -2.62 -31.19
N GLY A 300 -19.21 -3.18 -31.35
CA GLY A 300 -18.02 -2.37 -31.51
C GLY A 300 -16.88 -2.60 -30.52
N GLY A 301 -15.78 -3.12 -31.05
CA GLY A 301 -14.42 -2.73 -30.64
C GLY A 301 -13.72 -3.68 -29.68
N ALA A 302 -13.05 -4.69 -30.21
CA ALA A 302 -12.06 -5.47 -29.48
C ALA A 302 -10.85 -4.59 -29.11
N LYS A 303 -10.94 -3.83 -28.02
CA LYS A 303 -9.75 -3.50 -27.23
C LYS A 303 -9.27 -4.83 -26.65
N VAL A 304 -8.05 -5.23 -26.97
CA VAL A 304 -7.43 -6.40 -26.34
C VAL A 304 -7.26 -6.08 -24.87
N ASP A 305 -8.25 -6.47 -24.06
CA ASP A 305 -8.25 -6.27 -22.62
C ASP A 305 -7.20 -7.22 -22.04
N ILE A 306 -6.06 -6.68 -21.60
CA ILE A 306 -4.99 -7.47 -20.99
C ILE A 306 -5.53 -7.99 -19.67
N THR A 307 -6.04 -9.22 -19.70
CA THR A 307 -6.62 -9.86 -18.52
C THR A 307 -5.50 -10.28 -17.60
N ILE A 308 -5.32 -9.55 -16.49
CA ILE A 308 -4.35 -9.91 -15.45
C ILE A 308 -4.93 -10.99 -14.54
N ARG A 309 -4.23 -12.12 -14.44
CA ARG A 309 -4.55 -13.17 -13.47
C ARG A 309 -3.90 -12.87 -12.12
N PRO A 310 -4.46 -13.36 -11.01
CA PRO A 310 -3.83 -13.24 -9.70
C PRO A 310 -2.44 -13.89 -9.62
N PRO A 311 -1.60 -13.54 -8.64
CA PRO A 311 -0.29 -14.14 -8.47
C PRO A 311 -0.42 -15.63 -8.09
N LYS A 312 0.63 -16.40 -8.40
CA LYS A 312 0.71 -17.83 -8.09
C LYS A 312 0.84 -18.10 -6.58
N THR A 313 1.38 -17.13 -5.84
CA THR A 313 1.56 -17.19 -4.39
C THR A 313 0.21 -17.12 -3.68
N ARG A 314 -0.32 -18.27 -3.26
CA ARG A 314 -1.58 -18.38 -2.51
C ARG A 314 -1.33 -18.81 -1.08
N ARG A 315 -2.19 -18.33 -0.18
CA ARG A 315 -2.18 -18.78 1.20
C ARG A 315 -2.58 -20.27 1.28
N PRO A 316 -1.79 -21.14 1.94
CA PRO A 316 -2.18 -22.53 2.13
C PRO A 316 -3.49 -22.65 2.93
N PRO A 317 -4.36 -23.61 2.62
CA PRO A 317 -5.60 -23.83 3.36
C PRO A 317 -5.29 -24.25 4.82
N GLY A 318 -5.78 -23.49 5.80
CA GLY A 318 -5.62 -23.80 7.23
C GLY A 318 -5.63 -22.58 8.14
N ARG A 319 -5.86 -22.79 9.44
CA ARG A 319 -5.72 -21.73 10.46
C ARG A 319 -4.24 -21.32 10.51
N PRO A 320 -3.89 -20.03 10.47
CA PRO A 320 -2.51 -19.61 10.69
C PRO A 320 -2.04 -20.17 12.03
N LYS A 321 -0.90 -20.85 12.04
CA LYS A 321 -0.27 -21.28 13.29
C LYS A 321 -0.03 -20.02 14.12
N LYS A 322 -0.58 -19.95 15.33
CA LYS A 322 -0.15 -18.93 16.29
C LYS A 322 1.35 -19.14 16.46
N LYS A 323 2.17 -18.19 15.97
CA LYS A 323 3.53 -18.05 16.50
C LYS A 323 3.32 -17.65 17.96
N VAL A 324 3.37 -18.63 18.85
CA VAL A 324 3.63 -18.32 20.25
C VAL A 324 5.01 -17.69 20.20
N LEU A 325 5.09 -16.38 20.41
CA LEU A 325 6.34 -15.72 20.75
C LEU A 325 6.81 -16.44 22.01
N ARG A 326 7.69 -17.41 21.83
CA ARG A 326 8.47 -17.92 22.93
C ARG A 326 9.43 -16.77 23.20
N VAL A 327 9.02 -15.86 24.08
CA VAL A 327 9.97 -15.02 24.81
C VAL A 327 11.07 -15.99 25.21
N GLU A 328 12.31 -15.71 24.83
CA GLU A 328 13.46 -16.33 25.47
C GLU A 328 13.44 -15.85 26.92
N ASN A 329 12.52 -16.44 27.68
CA ASN A 329 12.50 -16.34 29.12
C ASN A 329 13.86 -16.85 29.54
N LEU A 330 14.67 -15.95 30.09
CA LEU A 330 15.51 -16.16 31.26
C LEU A 330 15.47 -17.62 31.66
N LYS A 331 16.58 -18.35 31.44
CA LYS A 331 16.77 -19.77 31.73
C LYS A 331 16.07 -20.18 33.04
N GLY A 332 14.78 -20.47 32.95
CA GLY A 332 14.01 -21.06 34.03
C GLY A 332 14.44 -22.51 34.14
N PRO A 333 14.49 -23.08 35.34
CA PRO A 333 14.91 -24.46 35.51
C PRO A 333 14.04 -25.35 34.61
N LYS A 334 14.69 -26.10 33.70
CA LYS A 334 14.00 -27.07 32.84
C LYS A 334 13.18 -27.97 33.77
N ARG A 335 11.85 -28.03 33.56
CA ARG A 335 11.00 -28.96 34.30
C ARG A 335 11.54 -30.37 34.10
N VAL A 336 12.02 -30.96 35.18
CA VAL A 336 12.51 -32.34 35.18
C VAL A 336 11.29 -33.24 35.07
N VAL A 337 11.21 -34.01 33.98
CA VAL A 337 10.09 -34.92 33.73
C VAL A 337 10.27 -36.15 34.63
N GLN A 338 9.23 -36.51 35.39
CA GLN A 338 9.15 -37.78 36.10
C GLN A 338 8.50 -38.83 35.20
N CYS A 339 9.13 -40.01 35.10
CA CYS A 339 8.63 -41.11 34.31
C CYS A 339 7.41 -41.74 34.98
N GLY A 340 6.26 -41.80 34.30
CA GLY A 340 5.05 -42.45 34.84
C GLY A 340 5.14 -43.97 35.01
N ARG A 341 6.23 -44.63 34.56
CA ARG A 341 6.44 -46.08 34.76
C ARG A 341 7.40 -46.38 35.91
N CYS A 342 8.62 -45.85 35.86
CA CYS A 342 9.63 -46.13 36.89
C CYS A 342 9.74 -45.03 37.96
N HIS A 343 8.95 -43.96 37.84
CA HIS A 343 8.96 -42.79 38.74
C HIS A 343 10.30 -42.06 38.84
N MET A 344 11.30 -42.42 38.03
CA MET A 344 12.58 -41.74 37.96
C MET A 344 12.50 -40.46 37.14
N LEU A 345 13.31 -39.49 37.55
CA LEU A 345 13.43 -38.19 36.90
C LEU A 345 14.31 -38.27 35.63
N GLY A 346 14.06 -37.37 34.67
CA GLY A 346 14.92 -37.16 33.50
C GLY A 346 14.45 -37.80 32.20
N HIS A 347 13.38 -38.61 32.22
CA HIS A 347 12.80 -39.18 31.00
C HIS A 347 11.28 -39.39 31.11
N SER A 348 10.60 -39.46 29.97
CA SER A 348 9.17 -39.78 29.90
C SER A 348 8.92 -41.29 29.86
N GLN A 349 7.73 -41.75 30.27
CA GLN A 349 7.29 -43.15 30.17
C GLN A 349 7.53 -43.79 28.79
N LYS A 350 7.35 -43.03 27.70
CA LYS A 350 7.60 -43.50 26.31
C LYS A 350 9.06 -43.86 26.02
N LYS A 351 10.00 -43.33 26.80
CA LYS A 351 11.44 -43.53 26.65
C LYS A 351 12.02 -44.33 27.83
N CYS A 352 11.16 -44.96 28.63
CA CYS A 352 11.57 -45.75 29.76
C CYS A 352 12.08 -47.11 29.28
N THR A 353 13.32 -47.43 29.61
CA THR A 353 13.97 -48.72 29.31
C THR A 353 13.70 -49.78 30.37
N MET A 354 12.99 -49.45 31.46
CA MET A 354 12.57 -50.44 32.44
C MET A 354 11.52 -51.37 31.84
N PRO A 355 11.59 -52.70 32.12
CA PRO A 355 10.57 -53.66 31.74
C PRO A 355 9.18 -53.21 32.21
N ILE A 356 8.16 -53.64 31.49
CA ILE A 356 6.76 -53.39 31.86
C ILE A 356 6.37 -54.26 33.04
#